data_AF-A0A957WDR2-F1
#
_entry.id   AF-A0A957WDR2-F1
#
_cell.length_a   1.000
_cell.length_b   1.000
_cell.length_c   1.000
_cell.angle_alpha   90.00
_cell.angle_beta   90.00
_cell.angle_gamma   90.00
#
_symmetry.space_group_name_H-M   'P 1'
#
loop_
_entity.id
_entity.type
_entity.pdbx_description
1 polymer ?
#
loop_
_entity_poly.entity_id
_entity_poly.type
_entity_poly.pdbx_seq_one_letter_code
_entity_poly.pdbx_strand_id
1 'polypeptide(L)'
;MSKRKKHQKTVTPPAVQRPWWLWAIVAVGVLAVVGGLSLLLTANNSVPEDGTPQIVVDQTVIDEGYQKLDNTVRTSFTLRNEGDAPLQILGEPQVELVEGC
;
A
#
# COMPACT_ATOMS: atom_id res chain seq x y z
N MET A 1 36.81 -76.02 -37.17
CA MET A 1 37.26 -74.65 -36.85
C MET A 1 36.05 -73.76 -36.65
N SER A 2 35.77 -73.31 -35.42
CA SER A 2 34.54 -72.59 -35.05
C SER A 2 34.78 -71.08 -34.99
N LYS A 3 34.03 -70.30 -35.78
CA LYS A 3 34.08 -68.82 -35.79
C LYS A 3 33.27 -68.28 -34.61
N ARG A 4 33.95 -67.73 -33.58
CA ARG A 4 33.33 -66.99 -32.48
C ARG A 4 32.82 -65.63 -32.97
N LYS A 5 31.50 -65.41 -32.97
CA LYS A 5 30.89 -64.09 -33.17
C LYS A 5 30.94 -63.33 -31.84
N LYS A 6 31.66 -62.20 -31.79
CA LYS A 6 31.64 -61.26 -30.66
C LYS A 6 30.33 -60.47 -30.68
N HIS A 7 29.54 -60.59 -29.62
CA HIS A 7 28.39 -59.71 -29.40
C HIS A 7 28.87 -58.32 -29.00
N GLN A 8 28.58 -57.35 -29.85
CA GLN A 8 28.80 -55.92 -29.60
C GLN A 8 27.59 -55.40 -28.82
N LYS A 9 27.81 -54.99 -27.56
CA LYS A 9 26.77 -54.35 -26.75
C LYS A 9 26.67 -52.89 -27.19
N THR A 10 25.57 -52.53 -27.84
CA THR A 10 25.19 -51.13 -28.08
C THR A 10 24.95 -50.44 -26.75
N VAL A 11 25.76 -49.41 -26.46
CA VAL A 11 25.58 -48.56 -25.28
C VAL A 11 24.54 -47.50 -25.64
N THR A 12 23.35 -47.63 -25.08
CA THR A 12 22.30 -46.60 -25.14
C THR A 12 22.68 -45.45 -24.19
N PRO A 13 22.64 -44.17 -24.61
CA PRO A 13 22.89 -43.06 -23.70
C PRO A 13 21.81 -42.99 -22.61
N PRO A 14 22.15 -42.62 -21.36
CA PRO A 14 21.17 -42.55 -20.28
C PRO A 14 20.17 -41.43 -20.57
N ALA A 15 18.88 -41.80 -20.59
CA ALA A 15 17.80 -40.82 -20.58
C ALA A 15 17.93 -39.96 -19.32
N VAL A 16 18.09 -38.64 -19.50
CA VAL A 16 18.12 -37.67 -18.42
C VAL A 16 16.78 -37.72 -17.70
N GLN A 17 16.73 -38.41 -16.56
CA GLN A 17 15.56 -38.48 -15.71
C GLN A 17 15.35 -37.10 -15.09
N ARG A 18 14.51 -36.28 -15.74
CA ARG A 18 14.11 -34.99 -15.20
C ARG A 18 13.33 -35.25 -13.91
N PRO A 19 13.86 -34.85 -12.75
CA PRO A 19 13.33 -35.38 -11.50
C PRO A 19 12.04 -34.61 -11.15
N TRP A 20 10.96 -35.37 -10.90
CA TRP A 20 9.57 -34.90 -10.78
C TRP A 20 9.38 -33.70 -9.84
N TRP A 21 10.17 -33.60 -8.77
CA TRP A 21 10.14 -32.50 -7.80
C TRP A 21 10.31 -31.10 -8.40
N LEU A 22 10.93 -30.96 -9.57
CA LEU A 22 11.00 -29.68 -10.29
C LEU A 22 9.60 -29.15 -10.66
N TRP A 23 8.65 -30.03 -10.99
CA TRP A 23 7.27 -29.63 -11.28
C TRP A 23 6.52 -29.20 -10.02
N ALA A 24 6.84 -29.78 -8.87
CA ALA A 24 6.26 -29.36 -7.59
C ALA A 24 6.70 -27.93 -7.22
N ILE A 25 7.97 -27.57 -7.43
CA ILE A 25 8.48 -26.22 -7.19
C ILE A 25 7.80 -25.20 -8.12
N VAL A 26 7.62 -25.55 -9.40
CA VAL A 26 6.91 -24.69 -10.35
C VAL A 26 5.45 -24.49 -9.93
N ALA A 27 4.76 -25.54 -9.50
CA ALA A 27 3.37 -25.43 -9.05
C ALA A 27 3.21 -24.53 -7.82
N VAL A 28 4.12 -24.66 -6.84
CA VAL A 28 4.13 -23.79 -5.63
C VAL A 28 4.44 -22.34 -6.00
N GLY A 29 5.41 -22.10 -6.89
CA GLY A 29 5.74 -20.76 -7.36
C GLY A 29 4.55 -20.09 -8.07
N VAL A 30 3.85 -20.81 -8.94
CA VAL A 30 2.66 -20.30 -9.63
C VAL A 30 1.55 -19.97 -8.62
N LEU A 31 1.29 -20.86 -7.66
CA LEU A 31 0.30 -20.62 -6.59
C LEU A 31 0.64 -19.38 -5.74
N ALA A 32 1.92 -19.19 -5.41
CA ALA A 32 2.36 -18.02 -4.65
C ALA A 32 2.18 -16.72 -5.44
N VAL A 33 2.49 -16.72 -6.74
CA VAL A 33 2.29 -15.54 -7.61
C VAL A 33 0.80 -15.21 -7.76
N VAL A 34 -0.05 -16.21 -8.01
CA VAL A 34 -1.50 -16.01 -8.17
C VAL A 34 -2.14 -15.57 -6.86
N GLY A 35 -1.77 -16.19 -5.74
CA GLY A 35 -2.26 -15.83 -4.41
C GLY A 35 -1.81 -14.43 -3.99
N GLY A 36 -0.53 -14.11 -4.21
CA GLY A 36 0.03 -12.79 -3.94
C GLY A 36 -0.61 -11.69 -4.78
N LEU A 37 -0.80 -11.93 -6.09
CA LEU A 37 -1.48 -10.99 -6.99
C LEU A 37 -2.95 -10.79 -6.59
N SER A 38 -3.65 -11.86 -6.21
CA SER A 38 -5.04 -11.77 -5.76
C SER A 38 -5.19 -10.91 -4.51
N LEU A 39 -4.27 -11.06 -3.53
CA LEU A 39 -4.23 -10.24 -2.32
C LEU A 39 -3.93 -8.77 -2.62
N LEU A 40 -3.04 -8.48 -3.57
CA LEU A 40 -2.74 -7.10 -3.98
C LEU A 40 -3.93 -6.43 -4.67
N LEU A 41 -4.75 -7.18 -5.41
CA LEU A 41 -5.94 -6.65 -6.08
C LEU A 41 -7.10 -6.40 -5.11
N THR A 42 -7.26 -7.20 -4.05
CA THR A 42 -8.32 -7.01 -3.05
C THR A 42 -7.94 -6.10 -1.88
N ALA A 43 -6.66 -5.77 -1.71
CA ALA A 43 -6.21 -4.82 -0.68
C ALA A 43 -6.62 -3.37 -0.94
N ASN A 44 -7.34 -3.10 -2.03
CA ASN A 44 -7.90 -1.79 -2.30
C ASN A 44 -9.08 -1.55 -1.35
N ASN A 45 -8.78 -1.00 -0.17
CA ASN A 45 -9.78 -0.45 0.74
C ASN A 45 -10.45 0.73 0.02
N SER A 46 -11.45 0.45 -0.80
CA SER A 46 -12.34 1.45 -1.37
C SER A 46 -13.06 2.12 -0.22
N VAL A 47 -12.57 3.29 0.19
CA VAL A 47 -13.32 4.14 1.10
C VAL A 47 -14.65 4.46 0.40
N PRO A 48 -15.81 4.27 1.05
CA PRO A 48 -17.09 4.58 0.44
C PRO A 48 -17.09 6.05 -0.02
N GLU A 49 -17.24 6.28 -1.33
CA GLU A 49 -17.35 7.64 -1.89
C GLU A 49 -18.72 8.28 -1.61
N ASP A 50 -19.67 7.50 -1.08
CA ASP A 50 -21.06 7.93 -0.84
C ASP A 50 -21.25 8.77 0.43
N GLY A 51 -20.19 9.00 1.22
CA GLY A 51 -20.25 9.82 2.43
C GLY A 51 -20.09 11.33 2.14
N THR A 52 -20.44 12.16 3.11
CA THR A 52 -20.22 13.61 3.10
C THR A 52 -19.10 13.97 4.08
N PRO A 53 -17.99 14.58 3.63
CA PRO A 53 -16.98 15.09 4.56
C PRO A 53 -17.55 16.29 5.33
N GLN A 54 -17.38 16.31 6.65
CA GLN A 54 -17.87 17.40 7.50
C GLN A 54 -16.73 17.93 8.36
N ILE A 55 -16.32 19.17 8.11
CA ILE A 55 -15.28 19.84 8.87
C ILE A 55 -15.86 20.55 10.09
N VAL A 56 -15.22 20.37 11.24
CA VAL A 56 -15.52 21.09 12.49
C VAL A 56 -14.23 21.71 13.00
N VAL A 57 -14.32 23.00 13.36
CA VAL A 57 -13.24 23.76 14.01
C VAL A 57 -13.49 23.77 15.50
N ASP A 58 -12.47 23.51 16.31
CA ASP A 58 -12.58 23.54 17.77
C ASP A 58 -12.84 24.95 18.33
N GLN A 59 -12.27 25.97 17.67
CA GLN A 59 -12.34 27.37 18.07
C GLN A 59 -12.47 28.28 16.84
N THR A 60 -13.53 29.09 16.79
CA THR A 60 -13.75 30.05 15.69
C THR A 60 -13.20 31.45 15.99
N VAL A 61 -12.97 31.76 17.26
CA VAL A 61 -12.37 33.01 17.74
C VAL A 61 -11.36 32.64 18.82
N ILE A 62 -10.18 33.25 18.75
CA ILE A 62 -9.13 33.07 19.73
C ILE A 62 -8.73 34.44 20.26
N ASP A 63 -8.95 34.67 21.55
CA ASP A 63 -8.58 35.90 22.23
C ASP A 63 -7.17 35.74 22.83
N GLU A 64 -6.21 36.42 22.24
CA GLU A 64 -4.82 36.46 22.72
C GLU A 64 -4.62 37.45 23.88
N GLY A 65 -5.65 38.21 24.23
CA GLY A 65 -5.61 39.25 25.26
C GLY A 65 -4.63 40.37 24.94
N TYR A 66 -4.14 41.02 26.00
CA TYR A 66 -3.19 42.13 25.87
C TYR A 66 -1.78 41.63 25.53
N GLN A 67 -1.37 41.86 24.30
CA GLN A 67 -0.03 41.54 23.81
C GLN A 67 0.82 42.81 23.72
N LYS A 68 2.09 42.68 24.11
CA LYS A 68 3.05 43.79 23.97
C LYS A 68 3.44 43.95 22.50
N LEU A 69 3.72 45.19 22.11
CA LEU A 69 4.34 45.48 20.81
C LEU A 69 5.65 44.68 20.67
N ASP A 70 5.95 44.25 19.44
CA ASP A 70 7.09 43.41 19.06
C ASP A 70 7.11 42.00 19.68
N ASN A 71 6.01 41.53 20.27
CA ASN A 71 5.87 40.15 20.72
C ASN A 71 5.24 39.27 19.64
N THR A 72 5.91 38.19 19.23
CA THR A 72 5.30 37.20 18.33
C THR A 72 4.46 36.22 19.12
N VAL A 73 3.17 36.17 18.82
CA VAL A 73 2.24 35.19 19.40
C VAL A 73 2.04 34.04 18.43
N ARG A 74 2.02 32.82 18.95
CA ARG A 74 1.71 31.61 18.17
C ARG A 74 0.45 30.98 18.73
N THR A 75 -0.49 30.79 17.83
CA THR A 75 -1.80 30.24 18.15
C THR A 75 -2.03 29.01 17.29
N SER A 76 -2.74 28.03 17.83
CA SER A 76 -3.13 26.81 17.12
C SER A 76 -4.60 26.52 17.33
N PHE A 77 -5.27 26.09 16.27
CA PHE A 77 -6.62 25.55 16.30
C PHE A 77 -6.63 24.18 15.62
N THR A 78 -7.65 23.39 15.91
CA THR A 78 -7.77 22.02 15.46
C THR A 78 -8.95 21.88 14.50
N LEU A 79 -8.70 21.20 13.38
CA LEU A 79 -9.72 20.79 12.43
C LEU A 79 -10.00 19.31 12.62
N ARG A 80 -11.29 18.94 12.72
CA ARG A 80 -11.74 17.56 12.80
C ARG A 80 -12.70 17.25 11.66
N ASN A 81 -12.55 16.05 11.08
CA ASN A 81 -13.57 15.48 10.20
C ASN A 81 -14.56 14.70 11.06
N GLU A 82 -15.81 15.15 11.10
CA GLU A 82 -16.93 14.46 11.74
C GLU A 82 -17.86 13.79 10.73
N GLY A 83 -17.54 13.91 9.44
CA GLY A 83 -18.27 13.28 8.35
C GLY A 83 -17.94 11.80 8.18
N ASP A 84 -18.70 11.16 7.31
CA ASP A 84 -18.60 9.74 6.95
C ASP A 84 -17.81 9.49 5.65
N ALA A 85 -17.26 10.55 5.05
CA ALA A 85 -16.29 10.47 3.95
C ALA A 85 -14.95 11.14 4.29
N PRO A 86 -13.85 10.79 3.58
CA PRO A 86 -12.56 11.45 3.71
C PRO A 86 -12.62 12.96 3.46
N LEU A 87 -12.07 13.74 4.39
CA LEU A 87 -11.88 15.18 4.24
C LEU A 87 -10.51 15.46 3.61
N GLN A 88 -10.48 16.22 2.51
CA GLN A 88 -9.25 16.72 1.88
C GLN A 88 -9.18 18.24 2.01
N ILE A 89 -8.05 18.76 2.46
CA ILE A 89 -7.78 20.19 2.53
C ILE A 89 -7.13 20.61 1.21
N LEU A 90 -7.84 21.39 0.40
CA LEU A 90 -7.40 21.78 -0.95
C LEU A 90 -6.52 23.05 -0.98
N GLY A 91 -6.40 23.75 0.13
CA GLY A 91 -5.66 25.00 0.23
C GLY A 91 -5.40 25.40 1.69
N GLU A 92 -4.72 26.51 1.89
CA GLU A 92 -4.39 27.01 3.23
C GLU A 92 -5.63 27.58 3.93
N PRO A 93 -5.92 27.16 5.18
CA PRO A 93 -6.99 27.75 5.98
C PRO A 93 -6.76 29.25 6.19
N GLN A 94 -7.77 30.05 5.89
CA GLN A 94 -7.71 31.50 6.04
C GLN A 94 -8.10 31.88 7.47
N VAL A 95 -7.38 32.84 8.05
CA VAL A 95 -7.69 33.46 9.34
C VAL A 95 -7.74 34.97 9.15
N GLU A 96 -8.64 35.63 9.87
CA GLU A 96 -8.82 37.08 9.82
C GLU A 96 -8.58 37.66 11.22
N LEU A 97 -7.91 38.82 11.25
CA LEU A 97 -7.80 39.61 12.48
C LEU A 97 -9.11 40.36 12.67
N VAL A 98 -9.89 39.95 13.69
CA VAL A 98 -11.17 40.60 14.00
C VAL A 98 -10.94 41.94 14.70
N GLU A 99 -10.09 41.95 15.72
CA GLU A 99 -9.77 43.14 16.51
C GLU A 99 -8.27 43.13 16.90
N GLY A 100 -7.62 44.29 16.82
CA GLY A 100 -6.20 44.48 17.12
C GLY A 100 -5.70 45.84 16.64
N CYS A 101 -4.67 46.37 17.28
CA CYS A 101 -4.09 47.70 17.00
C CYS A 101 -2.66 47.58 16.48
#